data_AF-A0A077ZKE9-F1
#
_entry.id   AF-A0A077ZKE9-F1
#
_cell.length_a   1.000
_cell.length_b   1.000
_cell.length_c   1.000
_cell.angle_alpha   90.00
_cell.angle_beta   90.00
_cell.angle_gamma   90.00
#
_symmetry.space_group_name_H-M   'P 1'
#
loop_
_entity.id
_entity.type
_entity.pdbx_description
1 polymer ?
#
loop_
_entity_poly.entity_id
_entity_poly.type
_entity_poly.pdbx_seq_one_letter_code
_entity_poly.pdbx_strand_id
1 'polypeptide(L)' 'MLKNLAKLDQTEMDNVNVDLAAAGVAFKERYNMPVIAEAVEREQPEHLRSWFRERLIAHRLASVNLSRLPYEPKLK' A
#
# COMPACT_ATOMS: atom_id res chain seq x y z
N MET A 1 -5.38 -23.20 -8.76
CA MET A 1 -4.19 -22.83 -7.95
C MET A 1 -4.67 -22.34 -6.59
N LEU A 2 -4.41 -23.11 -5.53
CA LEU A 2 -4.65 -22.67 -4.15
C LEU A 2 -3.55 -21.67 -3.76
N LYS A 3 -3.76 -20.37 -3.99
CA LYS A 3 -2.87 -19.30 -3.51
C LYS A 3 -3.16 -19.03 -2.04
N ASN A 4 -2.78 -19.96 -1.17
CA ASN A 4 -2.91 -19.78 0.27
C ASN A 4 -1.74 -18.92 0.75
N LEU A 5 -2.02 -17.68 1.15
CA LEU A 5 -1.00 -16.70 1.57
C LEU A 5 -0.14 -17.22 2.73
N ALA A 6 -0.71 -18.09 3.57
CA ALA A 6 -0.03 -18.69 4.72
C ALA A 6 1.04 -19.75 4.37
N LYS A 7 1.18 -20.15 3.09
CA LYS A 7 2.23 -21.08 2.63
C LYS A 7 3.41 -20.39 1.96
N LEU A 8 3.37 -19.06 1.79
CA LEU A 8 4.50 -18.33 1.22
C LEU A 8 5.62 -18.18 2.25
N ASP A 9 6.85 -18.05 1.75
CA ASP A 9 8.03 -17.80 2.57
C ASP A 9 7.86 -16.47 3.35
N GLN A 10 8.45 -16.36 4.54
CA GLN A 10 8.30 -15.16 5.38
C GLN A 10 8.67 -13.89 4.61
N THR A 11 9.71 -13.97 3.78
CA THR A 11 10.16 -12.88 2.91
C THR A 11 9.07 -12.40 1.94
N GLU A 12 8.34 -13.33 1.33
CA GLU A 12 7.25 -12.99 0.41
C GLU A 12 6.05 -12.43 1.16
N MET A 13 5.76 -12.95 2.36
CA MET A 13 4.71 -12.42 3.23
C MET A 13 5.02 -10.97 3.65
N ASP A 14 6.27 -10.68 4.01
CA ASP A 14 6.70 -9.33 4.37
C ASP A 14 6.63 -8.38 3.16
N ASN A 15 7.03 -8.83 1.96
CA ASN A 15 6.87 -8.04 0.73
C ASN A 15 5.41 -7.68 0.43
N VAL A 16 4.48 -8.62 0.65
CA VAL A 16 3.03 -8.40 0.47
C VAL A 16 2.50 -7.43 1.52
N ASN A 17 2.94 -7.53 2.78
CA ASN A 17 2.58 -6.59 3.83
C ASN A 17 3.07 -5.17 3.53
N VAL A 18 4.29 -5.04 3.03
CA VAL A 18 4.87 -3.75 2.62
C VAL A 18 4.11 -3.16 1.43
N ASP A 19 3.74 -3.99 0.44
CA ASP A 19 2.90 -3.56 -0.67
C ASP A 19 1.54 -3.06 -0.18
N LEU A 20 0.90 -3.80 0.73
CA LEU A 20 -0.38 -3.41 1.32
C LEU A 20 -0.26 -2.07 2.07
N ALA A 21 0.81 -1.88 2.83
CA ALA A 21 1.07 -0.63 3.53
C ALA A 21 1.29 0.54 2.55
N ALA A 22 2.07 0.33 1.47
CA ALA A 22 2.32 1.32 0.43
C ALA A 22 1.03 1.70 -0.32
N ALA A 23 0.21 0.70 -0.66
CA ALA A 23 -1.10 0.89 -1.27
C ALA A 23 -2.03 1.70 -0.35
N GLY A 24 -2.02 1.38 0.94
CA GLY A 24 -2.79 2.09 1.97
C GLY A 24 -2.39 3.55 2.10
N VAL A 25 -1.09 3.87 2.03
CA VAL A 25 -0.59 5.26 2.04
C VAL A 25 -1.09 6.01 0.81
N ALA A 26 -0.87 5.47 -0.40
CA ALA A 26 -1.30 6.13 -1.63
C ALA A 26 -2.84 6.32 -1.70
N PHE A 27 -3.60 5.35 -1.21
CA PHE A 27 -5.07 5.46 -1.10
C PHE A 27 -5.45 6.55 -0.10
N LYS A 28 -4.86 6.59 1.10
CA LYS A 28 -5.14 7.63 2.09
C LYS A 28 -4.77 9.03 1.56
N GLU A 29 -3.64 9.18 0.88
CA GLU A 29 -3.26 10.44 0.20
C GLU A 29 -4.31 10.84 -0.86
N ARG A 30 -4.84 9.88 -1.64
CA ARG A 30 -5.88 10.13 -2.66
C ARG A 30 -7.22 10.59 -2.09
N TYR A 31 -7.62 10.05 -0.94
CA TYR A 31 -8.87 10.42 -0.25
C TYR A 31 -8.71 11.56 0.78
N ASN A 32 -7.57 12.27 0.76
CA ASN A 32 -7.28 13.38 1.67
C ASN A 32 -7.36 12.99 3.17
N MET A 33 -7.09 11.72 3.48
CA MET A 33 -6.93 11.25 4.85
C MET A 33 -5.50 11.51 5.33
N PRO A 34 -5.30 11.95 6.59
CA PRO A 34 -3.97 12.17 7.12
C PRO A 34 -3.23 10.83 7.22
N VAL A 35 -2.18 10.67 6.43
CA VAL A 35 -1.27 9.53 6.49
C VAL A 35 0.17 10.02 6.50
N ILE A 36 0.98 9.42 7.35
CA ILE A 36 2.41 9.76 7.46
C ILE A 36 3.17 8.62 6.79
N ALA A 37 3.56 8.82 5.52
CA ALA A 37 4.35 7.84 4.77
C ALA A 37 5.65 7.44 5.50
N GLU A 38 6.28 8.41 6.19
CA GLU A 38 7.48 8.17 6.99
C GLU A 38 7.22 7.29 8.21
N ALA A 39 6.05 7.39 8.85
CA ALA A 39 5.69 6.50 9.96
C ALA A 39 5.57 5.07 9.46
N VAL A 40 4.95 4.87 8.30
CA VAL A 40 4.83 3.55 7.67
C VAL A 40 6.22 3.02 7.27
N GLU A 41 7.10 3.84 6.71
CA GLU A 41 8.49 3.43 6.39
C GLU A 41 9.30 3.03 7.64
N ARG A 42 8.99 3.64 8.80
CA ARG A 42 9.60 3.28 10.09
C ARG A 42 9.04 2.00 10.69
N GLU A 43 7.78 1.69 10.42
CA GLU A 43 7.15 0.43 10.83
C GLU A 43 7.62 -0.75 9.96
N GLN A 44 7.98 -0.50 8.69
CA GLN A 44 8.51 -1.54 7.81
C GLN A 44 9.98 -1.88 8.15
N PRO A 45 10.38 -3.16 8.02
CA PRO A 45 11.75 -3.58 8.29
C PRO A 45 12.73 -2.96 7.27
N GLU A 46 13.96 -2.64 7.70
CA GLU A 46 14.90 -1.82 6.93
C GLU A 46 15.22 -2.38 5.54
N HIS A 47 15.27 -3.71 5.43
CA HIS A 47 15.53 -4.42 4.17
C HIS A 47 14.40 -4.27 3.14
N LEU A 48 13.19 -3.89 3.57
CA LEU A 48 12.02 -3.66 2.71
C LEU A 48 11.72 -2.19 2.47
N ARG A 49 12.47 -1.25 3.06
CA ARG A 49 12.27 0.18 2.81
C ARG A 49 12.48 0.54 1.33
N SER A 50 13.48 -0.05 0.68
CA SER A 50 13.70 0.12 -0.76
C SER A 50 12.48 -0.36 -1.56
N TRP A 51 11.96 -1.54 -1.23
CA TRP A 51 10.76 -2.10 -1.84
C TRP A 51 9.51 -1.23 -1.60
N PHE A 52 9.33 -0.73 -0.38
CA PHE A 52 8.26 0.20 -0.01
C PHE A 52 8.30 1.47 -0.87
N ARG A 53 9.48 2.05 -1.10
CA ARG A 53 9.64 3.27 -1.92
C ARG A 53 9.29 3.03 -3.38
N GLU A 54 9.80 1.95 -3.98
CA GLU A 54 9.46 1.58 -5.36
C GLU A 54 7.95 1.37 -5.48
N ARG A 55 7.34 0.72 -4.49
CA ARG A 55 5.92 0.42 -4.51
C ARG A 55 5.05 1.64 -4.23
N LEU A 56 5.48 2.54 -3.36
CA LEU A 56 4.83 3.82 -3.11
C LEU A 56 4.83 4.70 -4.38
N ILE A 57 5.94 4.72 -5.12
CA ILE A 57 6.02 5.41 -6.42
C ILE A 57 5.04 4.76 -7.42
N ALA A 58 5.03 3.44 -7.52
CA ALA A 58 4.09 2.71 -8.39
C ALA A 58 2.62 3.00 -8.02
N HIS A 59 2.28 3.02 -6.73
CA HIS A 59 0.92 3.34 -6.27
C HIS A 59 0.55 4.80 -6.44
N ARG A 60 1.50 5.74 -6.35
CA ARG A 60 1.28 7.15 -6.70
C ARG A 60 1.02 7.31 -8.20
N LEU A 61 1.80 6.65 -9.06
CA LEU A 61 1.57 6.61 -10.51
C LEU A 61 0.22 5.96 -10.86
N ALA A 62 -0.14 4.88 -10.15
CA ALA A 62 -1.46 4.26 -10.28
C ALA A 62 -2.57 5.21 -9.80
N SER A 63 -2.34 5.93 -8.69
CA SER A 63 -3.28 6.91 -8.13
C SER A 63 -3.55 8.08 -9.08
N VAL A 64 -2.58 8.46 -9.92
CA VAL A 64 -2.77 9.45 -10.99
C VAL A 64 -3.73 8.94 -12.07
N ASN A 65 -3.72 7.64 -12.39
CA ASN A 65 -4.61 7.02 -13.35
C ASN A 65 -5.99 6.64 -12.76
N LEU A 66 -6.08 6.51 -11.44
CA LEU A 66 -7.31 6.19 -10.72
C LEU A 66 -8.12 7.47 -10.46
N SER A 67 -9.14 7.70 -11.29
CA SER A 67 -10.07 8.85 -11.25
C SER A 67 -10.46 9.22 -9.82
N ARG A 68 -10.30 10.49 -9.40
CA ARG A 68 -10.62 11.01 -8.05
C ARG A 68 -12.14 11.05 -7.78
N LEU A 69 -12.86 9.99 -8.16
CA LEU A 69 -14.29 9.86 -7.96
C LEU A 69 -14.56 10.05 -6.46
N PRO A 70 -15.40 11.03 -6.09
CA PRO A 70 -15.80 11.23 -4.70
C PRO A 70 -16.34 9.90 -4.18
N TYR A 71 -15.86 9.47 -3.02
CA TYR A 71 -16.48 8.37 -2.31
C TYR A 71 -17.90 8.83 -1.93
N GLU A 72 -18.89 8.41 -2.71
CA GLU A 72 -20.29 8.45 -2.29
C GLU A 72 -20.56 7.14 -1.54
N PRO A 73 -20.68 7.16 -0.19
CA PRO A 73 -21.19 5.99 0.51
C PRO A 73 -22.60 5.72 -0.01
N LYS A 74 -22.81 4.55 -0.62
CA LYS A 74 -24.16 4.07 -0.91
C LYS A 74 -24.87 3.91 0.44
N LEU A 75 -25.70 4.89 0.83
CA LEU A 75 -26.70 4.65 1.87
C LEU A 75 -27.55 3.48 1.39
N LYS A 76 -27.53 2.41 2.18
CA LYS A 76 -28.41 1.26 2.01
C LYS A 76 -29.69 1.50 2.78
#